data_AF-A0A936KJ00-F1
#
_entry.id   AF-A0A936KJ00-F1
#
_cell.length_a   1.000
_cell.length_b   1.000
_cell.length_c   1.000
_cell.angle_alpha   90.00
_cell.angle_beta   90.00
_cell.angle_gamma   90.00
#
_symmetry.space_group_name_H-M   'P 1'
#
loop_
_entity.id
_entity.type
_entity.pdbx_description
1 polymer ?
#
loop_
_entity_poly.entity_id
_entity_poly.type
_entity_poly.pdbx_seq_one_letter_code
_entity_poly.pdbx_strand_id
1 'polypeptide(L)'
;MFRVFFVFAILVAILFACTKENNGNTTIDLNDALSTAIGDKGNYLLPTGADISQIPQSYINPLTEAKIKLGKLLFFEPAFANESKFAVGKNTFTCSSCHVPDAGFRPSRVQGIADGAYGFGLQGEKRVKLPSYPEDSIDAQGARPLAVLNVAYVTNTMWNGSFGSDDINVGTENMWGSF
;
A
#
# COMPACT_ATOMS: atom_id res chain seq x y z
N MET A 1 -51.85 12.55 14.88
CA MET A 1 -52.13 11.79 13.65
C MET A 1 -51.09 12.03 12.54
N PHE A 2 -50.77 13.28 12.19
CA PHE A 2 -49.85 13.60 11.07
C PHE A 2 -48.44 12.97 11.21
N ARG A 3 -47.87 12.93 12.42
CA ARG A 3 -46.55 12.30 12.69
C ARG A 3 -46.53 10.78 12.46
N VAL A 4 -47.62 10.09 12.80
CA VAL A 4 -47.72 8.63 12.62
C VAL A 4 -47.86 8.29 11.13
N PHE A 5 -48.63 9.09 10.39
CA PHE A 5 -48.72 8.98 8.93
C PHE A 5 -47.37 9.22 8.24
N PHE A 6 -46.59 10.20 8.71
CA PHE A 6 -45.29 10.50 8.14
C PHE A 6 -44.27 9.36 8.37
N VAL A 7 -44.24 8.79 9.59
CA VAL A 7 -43.39 7.64 9.92
C VAL A 7 -43.81 6.40 9.12
N PHE A 8 -45.10 6.15 8.97
CA PHE A 8 -45.61 5.05 8.16
C PHE A 8 -45.25 5.23 6.67
N ALA A 9 -45.36 6.44 6.13
CA ALA A 9 -44.97 6.73 4.75
C ALA A 9 -43.46 6.52 4.51
N ILE A 10 -42.59 6.88 5.47
CA ILE A 10 -41.15 6.62 5.38
C ILE A 10 -40.86 5.12 5.42
N LEU A 11 -41.52 4.36 6.30
CA LEU A 11 -41.36 2.91 6.38
C LEU A 11 -41.79 2.22 5.08
N VAL A 12 -42.91 2.64 4.51
CA VAL A 12 -43.38 2.16 3.20
C VAL A 12 -42.37 2.52 2.10
N ALA A 13 -41.85 3.75 2.08
CA ALA A 13 -40.82 4.15 1.11
C ALA A 13 -39.54 3.32 1.23
N ILE A 14 -39.09 2.96 2.44
CA ILE A 14 -37.92 2.09 2.65
C ILE A 14 -38.19 0.67 2.16
N LEU A 15 -39.42 0.14 2.35
CA LEU A 15 -39.81 -1.19 1.87
C LEU A 15 -39.87 -1.27 0.35
N PHE A 16 -40.24 -0.19 -0.34
CA PHE A 16 -40.27 -0.11 -1.81
C PHE A 16 -38.99 0.44 -2.43
N ALA A 17 -38.07 1.04 -1.65
CA ALA A 17 -36.76 1.49 -2.13
C ALA A 17 -35.82 0.32 -2.44
N CYS A 18 -36.08 -0.86 -1.89
CA CYS A 18 -35.33 -2.07 -2.19
C CYS A 18 -35.88 -2.75 -3.44
N THR A 19 -35.73 -2.11 -4.60
CA THR A 19 -35.87 -2.84 -5.87
C THR A 19 -34.57 -3.57 -6.10
N LYS A 20 -34.63 -4.90 -6.20
CA LYS A 20 -33.50 -5.69 -6.72
C LYS A 20 -33.10 -5.05 -8.04
N GLU A 21 -31.85 -4.59 -8.16
CA GLU A 21 -31.36 -4.15 -9.46
C GLU A 21 -31.60 -5.29 -10.43
N ASN A 22 -32.50 -5.06 -11.39
CA ASN A 22 -32.59 -5.93 -12.54
C ASN A 22 -31.28 -5.67 -13.28
N ASN A 23 -30.31 -6.56 -13.08
CA ASN A 23 -29.18 -6.75 -13.99
C ASN A 23 -29.81 -7.14 -15.33
N GLY A 24 -30.38 -6.16 -16.04
CA GLY A 24 -31.26 -6.39 -17.17
C GLY A 24 -30.46 -7.20 -18.16
N ASN A 25 -30.87 -8.46 -18.39
CA ASN A 25 -30.22 -9.48 -19.20
C ASN A 25 -28.95 -8.94 -19.88
N THR A 26 -27.88 -8.78 -19.11
CA THR A 26 -26.58 -8.53 -19.70
C THR A 26 -26.18 -9.91 -20.17
N THR A 27 -26.51 -10.20 -21.42
CA THR A 27 -25.97 -11.34 -22.16
C THR A 27 -24.45 -11.27 -22.31
N ILE A 28 -23.83 -10.23 -21.77
CA ILE A 28 -22.40 -10.09 -21.57
C ILE A 28 -22.01 -10.98 -20.40
N ASP A 29 -21.54 -12.18 -20.70
CA ASP A 29 -20.70 -12.91 -19.74
C ASP A 29 -19.47 -12.04 -19.45
N LEU A 30 -19.33 -11.62 -18.20
CA LEU A 30 -18.20 -10.80 -17.74
C LEU A 30 -16.86 -11.50 -18.05
N ASN A 31 -16.82 -12.84 -18.11
CA ASN A 31 -15.64 -13.59 -18.52
C ASN A 31 -15.33 -13.42 -20.02
N ASP A 32 -16.35 -13.36 -20.88
CA ASP A 32 -16.16 -13.14 -22.32
C ASP A 32 -15.72 -11.71 -22.60
N ALA A 33 -16.32 -10.73 -21.93
CA ALA A 33 -15.90 -9.33 -22.02
C ALA A 33 -14.45 -9.15 -21.52
N LEU A 34 -14.11 -9.77 -20.39
CA LEU A 34 -12.75 -9.76 -19.85
C LEU A 34 -11.77 -10.42 -20.83
N SER A 35 -12.08 -11.62 -21.31
CA SER A 35 -11.21 -12.36 -22.23
C SER A 35 -11.03 -11.64 -23.57
N THR A 36 -12.05 -10.92 -24.04
CA THR A 36 -11.94 -10.06 -25.22
C THR A 36 -11.00 -8.87 -24.98
N ALA A 37 -11.04 -8.28 -23.78
CA ALA A 37 -10.24 -7.10 -23.45
C ALA A 37 -8.77 -7.43 -23.16
N ILE A 38 -8.49 -8.55 -22.48
CA ILE A 38 -7.15 -8.85 -21.96
C ILE A 38 -6.53 -10.12 -22.52
N GLY A 39 -7.28 -10.89 -23.32
CA GLY A 39 -6.89 -12.22 -23.78
C GLY A 39 -7.03 -13.27 -22.67
N ASP A 40 -6.06 -14.15 -22.54
CA ASP A 40 -6.07 -15.18 -21.50
C ASP A 40 -5.90 -14.56 -20.10
N LYS A 41 -6.94 -14.71 -19.26
CA LYS A 41 -6.92 -14.30 -17.85
C LYS A 41 -5.79 -14.94 -17.05
N GLY A 42 -5.32 -16.12 -17.47
CA GLY A 42 -4.20 -16.84 -16.83
C GLY A 42 -2.93 -16.01 -16.77
N ASN A 43 -2.71 -15.11 -17.75
CA ASN A 43 -1.55 -14.22 -17.80
C ASN A 43 -1.52 -13.17 -16.68
N TYR A 44 -2.64 -12.96 -15.99
CA TYR A 44 -2.78 -11.96 -14.92
C TYR A 44 -2.90 -12.59 -13.53
N LEU A 45 -2.81 -13.92 -13.45
CA LEU A 45 -2.77 -14.63 -12.17
C LEU A 45 -1.35 -14.63 -11.63
N LEU A 46 -1.16 -13.99 -10.46
CA LEU A 46 0.08 -14.10 -9.72
C LEU A 46 0.14 -15.46 -9.00
N PRO A 47 1.32 -16.09 -8.90
CA PRO A 47 1.47 -17.35 -8.19
C PRO A 47 1.12 -17.18 -6.71
N THR A 48 0.69 -18.28 -6.09
CA THR A 48 0.48 -18.29 -4.65
C THR A 48 1.85 -18.10 -3.98
N GLY A 49 2.02 -17.07 -3.16
CA GLY A 49 3.32 -16.71 -2.56
C GLY A 49 3.96 -17.77 -1.66
N ALA A 50 3.38 -18.97 -1.58
CA ALA A 50 3.94 -20.15 -0.96
C ALA A 50 5.04 -20.80 -1.82
N ASP A 51 4.93 -20.75 -3.14
CA ASP A 51 6.00 -21.22 -4.03
C ASP A 51 6.95 -20.06 -4.34
N ILE A 52 7.98 -19.92 -3.51
CA ILE A 52 8.97 -18.85 -3.65
C ILE A 52 9.70 -18.91 -4.99
N SER A 53 9.81 -20.09 -5.63
CA SER A 53 10.50 -20.25 -6.92
C SER A 53 9.78 -19.53 -8.07
N GLN A 54 8.48 -19.25 -7.91
CA GLN A 54 7.66 -18.54 -8.90
C GLN A 54 7.68 -17.02 -8.69
N ILE A 55 8.25 -16.52 -7.59
CA ILE A 55 8.43 -15.10 -7.35
C ILE A 55 9.67 -14.65 -8.12
N PRO A 56 9.65 -13.56 -8.91
CA PRO A 56 10.85 -13.02 -9.54
C PRO A 56 11.92 -12.68 -8.50
N GLN A 57 13.17 -13.07 -8.77
CA GLN A 57 14.29 -12.90 -7.85
C GLN A 57 15.55 -12.52 -8.61
N SER A 58 16.40 -11.74 -7.97
CA SER A 58 17.74 -11.46 -8.49
C SER A 58 18.65 -12.67 -8.31
N TYR A 59 19.48 -12.97 -9.31
CA TYR A 59 20.45 -14.08 -9.24
C TYR A 59 21.48 -13.89 -8.12
N ILE A 60 21.79 -12.65 -7.72
CA ILE A 60 22.67 -12.33 -6.58
C ILE A 60 21.94 -12.32 -5.25
N ASN A 61 20.60 -12.31 -5.25
CA ASN A 61 19.79 -12.43 -4.05
C ASN A 61 18.66 -13.48 -4.19
N PRO A 62 19.00 -14.78 -4.32
CA PRO A 62 17.99 -15.83 -4.29
C PRO A 62 17.24 -15.84 -2.96
N LEU A 63 15.92 -15.99 -3.02
CA LEU A 63 15.05 -16.14 -1.87
C LEU A 63 15.26 -17.50 -1.22
N THR A 64 15.34 -17.47 0.10
CA THR A 64 15.30 -18.65 0.95
C THR A 64 14.33 -18.37 2.09
N GLU A 65 13.79 -19.41 2.70
CA GLU A 65 12.90 -19.24 3.85
C GLU A 65 13.58 -18.45 4.99
N ALA A 66 14.88 -18.68 5.21
CA ALA A 66 15.66 -17.95 6.21
C ALA A 66 15.76 -16.46 5.89
N LYS A 67 16.04 -16.09 4.62
CA LYS A 67 16.08 -14.69 4.19
C LYS A 67 14.72 -14.02 4.28
N ILE A 68 13.64 -14.74 3.94
CA ILE A 68 12.27 -14.23 4.06
C ILE A 68 11.92 -13.96 5.53
N LYS A 69 12.21 -14.90 6.43
CA LYS A 69 12.00 -14.74 7.88
C LYS A 69 12.81 -13.56 8.43
N LEU A 70 14.06 -13.43 8.02
CA LEU A 70 14.91 -12.31 8.40
C LEU A 70 14.35 -10.98 7.88
N GLY A 71 14.04 -10.87 6.59
CA GLY A 71 13.44 -9.67 6.01
C GLY A 71 12.13 -9.26 6.69
N LYS A 72 11.29 -10.24 7.06
CA LYS A 72 10.07 -10.00 7.84
C LYS A 72 10.40 -9.40 9.21
N LEU A 73 11.43 -9.86 9.91
CA LEU A 73 11.85 -9.26 11.18
C LEU A 73 12.33 -7.82 10.94
N LEU A 74 13.23 -7.62 9.97
CA LEU A 74 13.85 -6.32 9.66
C LEU A 74 12.83 -5.26 9.26
N PHE A 75 11.74 -5.63 8.58
CA PHE A 75 10.68 -4.71 8.17
C PHE A 75 10.02 -3.97 9.35
N PHE A 76 10.03 -4.58 10.54
CA PHE A 76 9.48 -4.02 11.78
C PHE A 76 10.56 -3.68 12.81
N GLU A 77 11.85 -3.75 12.47
CA GLU A 77 12.95 -3.56 13.41
C GLU A 77 13.35 -2.07 13.50
N PRO A 78 13.09 -1.39 14.63
CA PRO A 78 13.45 0.01 14.79
C PRO A 78 14.96 0.26 14.92
N ALA A 79 15.78 -0.72 15.30
CA ALA A 79 17.22 -0.49 15.53
C ALA A 79 17.99 0.01 14.30
N PHE A 80 17.44 -0.13 13.09
CA PHE A 80 18.01 0.41 11.85
C PHE A 80 17.73 1.90 11.63
N ALA A 81 16.81 2.50 12.40
CA ALA A 81 16.57 3.94 12.41
C ALA A 81 17.66 4.68 13.21
N ASN A 82 18.94 4.42 12.93
CA ASN A 82 20.08 4.97 13.66
C ASN A 82 20.63 6.28 13.05
N GLU A 83 20.31 6.55 11.79
CA GLU A 83 20.61 7.77 11.02
C GLU A 83 19.43 8.76 11.00
N SER A 84 18.73 8.91 12.12
CA SER A 84 17.71 9.96 12.26
C SER A 84 18.35 11.35 12.30
N LYS A 85 17.65 12.37 11.78
CA LYS A 85 18.10 13.77 11.73
C LYS A 85 18.39 14.34 13.12
N PHE A 86 17.60 13.95 14.12
CA PHE A 86 17.82 14.30 15.53
C PHE A 86 17.89 13.06 16.41
N ALA A 87 18.62 13.15 17.52
CA ALA A 87 18.82 12.02 18.44
C ALA A 87 17.52 11.40 18.97
N VAL A 88 16.47 12.21 19.13
CA VAL A 88 15.16 11.74 19.62
C VAL A 88 14.41 10.86 18.61
N GLY A 89 14.76 10.92 17.32
CA GLY A 89 14.21 10.03 16.29
C GLY A 89 14.91 8.68 16.19
N LYS A 90 16.04 8.48 16.90
CA LYS A 90 16.79 7.23 16.82
C LYS A 90 15.97 6.06 17.33
N ASN A 91 15.93 4.99 16.55
CA ASN A 91 15.20 3.76 16.87
C ASN A 91 13.69 3.96 17.05
N THR A 92 13.06 4.88 16.29
CA THR A 92 11.63 5.22 16.43
C THR A 92 10.77 4.98 15.19
N PHE A 93 11.38 4.52 14.09
CA PHE A 93 10.69 4.26 12.84
C PHE A 93 11.23 3.01 12.16
N THR A 94 10.44 2.48 11.25
CA THR A 94 10.63 1.20 10.57
C THR A 94 10.03 1.28 9.16
N CYS A 95 10.27 0.28 8.30
CA CYS A 95 9.53 0.18 7.04
C CYS A 95 8.01 0.14 7.28
N SER A 96 7.57 -0.58 8.32
CA SER A 96 6.16 -0.69 8.72
C SER A 96 5.54 0.61 9.22
N SER A 97 6.33 1.65 9.53
CA SER A 97 5.83 2.96 9.94
C SER A 97 5.12 3.69 8.80
N CYS A 98 5.57 3.48 7.55
CA CYS A 98 4.94 4.03 6.34
C CYS A 98 4.21 2.96 5.51
N HIS A 99 4.55 1.68 5.67
CA HIS A 99 3.95 0.57 4.92
C HIS A 99 3.23 -0.40 5.86
N VAL A 100 2.06 0.01 6.36
CA VAL A 100 1.31 -0.79 7.35
C VAL A 100 0.59 -1.96 6.68
N PRO A 101 0.85 -3.23 7.06
CA PRO A 101 0.25 -4.39 6.41
C PRO A 101 -1.29 -4.36 6.39
N ASP A 102 -1.91 -4.04 7.53
CA ASP A 102 -3.38 -4.01 7.67
C ASP A 102 -4.04 -2.90 6.84
N ALA A 103 -3.27 -1.88 6.45
CA ALA A 103 -3.72 -0.83 5.53
C ALA A 103 -3.29 -1.11 4.07
N GLY A 104 -3.00 -2.37 3.74
CA GLY A 104 -2.55 -2.77 2.40
C GLY A 104 -1.15 -2.26 2.06
N PHE A 105 -0.25 -2.25 3.05
CA PHE A 105 1.11 -1.71 2.96
C PHE A 105 1.18 -0.21 2.60
N ARG A 106 0.19 0.55 3.06
CA ARG A 106 0.10 2.02 2.95
C ARG A 106 0.12 2.62 4.36
N PRO A 107 0.35 3.93 4.53
CA PRO A 107 0.56 4.52 5.86
C PRO A 107 -0.71 4.69 6.71
N SER A 108 -1.87 4.19 6.27
CA SER A 108 -3.19 4.37 6.95
C SER A 108 -3.56 5.81 7.32
N ARG A 109 -2.96 6.76 6.59
CA ARG A 109 -3.15 8.20 6.69
C ARG A 109 -2.82 8.83 5.34
N VAL A 110 -2.94 10.15 5.23
CA VAL A 110 -2.73 10.86 3.95
C VAL A 110 -1.29 10.75 3.42
N GLN A 111 -0.30 10.62 4.30
CA GLN A 111 1.14 10.61 3.94
C GLN A 111 1.90 9.59 4.81
N GLY A 112 3.08 9.12 4.40
CA GLY A 112 3.99 8.42 5.33
C GLY A 112 4.81 9.44 6.12
N ILE A 113 5.10 9.20 7.40
CA ILE A 113 6.16 9.95 8.10
C ILE A 113 7.06 8.93 8.79
N ALA A 114 8.32 8.87 8.39
CA ALA A 114 9.32 7.99 8.98
C ALA A 114 9.98 8.69 10.18
N ASP A 115 11.15 9.30 9.97
CA ASP A 115 11.83 10.12 10.98
C ASP A 115 11.01 11.36 11.35
N GLY A 116 11.05 11.72 12.63
CA GLY A 116 10.32 12.87 13.16
C GLY A 116 8.84 12.63 13.45
N ALA A 117 8.38 11.38 13.44
CA ALA A 117 7.04 11.02 13.88
C ALA A 117 7.04 10.02 15.04
N TYR A 118 5.91 10.01 15.77
CA TYR A 118 5.64 9.07 16.84
C TYR A 118 4.18 8.61 16.79
N GLY A 119 3.89 7.57 17.57
CA GLY A 119 2.57 6.95 17.61
C GLY A 119 2.34 5.98 16.46
N PHE A 120 1.27 5.21 16.60
CA PHE A 120 0.83 4.21 15.62
C PHE A 120 -0.70 4.18 15.57
N GLY A 121 -1.36 4.02 16.71
CA GLY A 121 -2.82 3.84 16.76
C GLY A 121 -3.17 2.36 16.64
N LEU A 122 -4.26 2.03 15.96
CA LEU A 122 -4.64 0.64 15.71
C LEU A 122 -4.07 0.11 14.39
N GLN A 123 -4.01 0.96 13.37
CA GLN A 123 -3.63 0.60 12.01
C GLN A 123 -2.63 1.60 11.40
N GLY A 124 -1.95 2.41 12.20
CA GLY A 124 -1.01 3.45 11.74
C GLY A 124 -1.62 4.86 11.61
N GLU A 125 -2.91 5.02 11.88
CA GLU A 125 -3.66 6.27 11.71
C GLU A 125 -3.24 7.38 12.67
N LYS A 126 -2.58 7.04 13.79
CA LYS A 126 -2.12 7.99 14.80
C LYS A 126 -0.62 8.27 14.74
N ARG A 127 0.04 7.92 13.64
CA ARG A 127 1.43 8.35 13.43
C ARG A 127 1.45 9.84 13.06
N VAL A 128 2.00 10.66 13.95
CA VAL A 128 1.98 12.12 13.87
C VAL A 128 3.35 12.71 14.15
N LYS A 129 3.59 13.94 13.70
CA LYS A 129 4.85 14.65 13.92
C LYS A 129 5.18 14.74 15.42
N LEU A 130 6.42 14.41 15.77
CA LEU A 130 6.99 14.68 17.09
C LEU A 130 7.00 16.19 17.36
N PRO A 131 6.45 16.69 18.48
CA PRO A 131 6.41 18.12 18.76
C PRO A 131 7.79 18.79 18.78
N SER A 132 8.84 18.03 19.11
CA SER A 132 10.23 18.48 19.13
C SER A 132 10.88 18.61 17.74
N TYR A 133 10.28 18.04 16.69
CA TYR A 133 10.79 18.16 15.33
C TYR A 133 10.29 19.45 14.67
N PRO A 134 11.18 20.25 14.07
CA PRO A 134 10.79 21.30 13.14
C PRO A 134 9.96 20.72 11.98
N GLU A 135 9.01 21.50 11.47
CA GLU A 135 8.09 21.04 10.40
C GLU A 135 8.82 20.75 9.08
N ASP A 136 9.88 21.49 8.79
CA ASP A 136 10.74 21.33 7.62
C ASP A 136 11.77 20.18 7.76
N SER A 137 11.67 19.42 8.85
CA SER A 137 12.70 18.47 9.26
C SER A 137 12.16 17.08 9.54
N ILE A 138 10.89 16.81 9.22
CA ILE A 138 10.33 15.47 9.22
C ILE A 138 10.65 14.74 7.91
N ASP A 139 10.89 13.44 7.98
CA ASP A 139 10.95 12.60 6.79
C ASP A 139 9.52 12.19 6.40
N ALA A 140 8.90 13.07 5.62
CA ALA A 140 7.58 12.85 5.05
C ALA A 140 7.69 12.79 3.52
N GLN A 141 7.37 11.63 2.93
CA GLN A 141 7.44 11.48 1.47
C GLN A 141 6.50 12.48 0.79
N GLY A 142 7.01 13.29 -0.14
CA GLY A 142 6.22 14.32 -0.84
C GLY A 142 5.01 13.77 -1.61
N ALA A 143 5.04 12.48 -1.97
CA ALA A 143 3.91 11.73 -2.48
C ALA A 143 3.55 10.58 -1.53
N ARG A 144 2.30 10.09 -1.61
CA ARG A 144 1.85 8.97 -0.77
C ARG A 144 2.72 7.73 -1.04
N PRO A 145 3.25 7.05 0.01
CA PRO A 145 4.01 5.82 -0.16
C PRO A 145 3.22 4.79 -1.00
N LEU A 146 3.89 4.23 -2.01
CA LEU A 146 3.33 3.13 -2.80
C LEU A 146 3.20 1.88 -1.92
N ALA A 147 2.24 1.02 -2.25
CA ALA A 147 2.17 -0.28 -1.60
C ALA A 147 3.38 -1.12 -2.02
N VAL A 148 4.01 -1.83 -1.08
CA VAL A 148 5.09 -2.79 -1.40
C VAL A 148 4.56 -4.16 -1.83
N LEU A 149 3.23 -4.29 -1.99
CA LEU A 149 2.62 -5.52 -2.46
C LEU A 149 2.91 -5.72 -3.95
N ASN A 150 3.31 -6.93 -4.33
CA ASN A 150 3.59 -7.35 -5.71
C ASN A 150 4.72 -6.59 -6.42
N VAL A 151 5.56 -5.84 -5.69
CA VAL A 151 6.68 -5.09 -6.29
C VAL A 151 7.72 -5.96 -6.99
N ALA A 152 7.78 -7.26 -6.66
CA ALA A 152 8.64 -8.21 -7.36
C ALA A 152 8.25 -8.39 -8.85
N TYR A 153 7.02 -8.04 -9.25
CA TYR A 153 6.51 -8.21 -10.61
C TYR A 153 6.54 -6.93 -11.45
N VAL A 154 7.16 -5.87 -10.93
CA VAL A 154 7.39 -4.62 -11.67
C VAL A 154 8.88 -4.33 -11.71
N THR A 155 9.35 -3.75 -12.79
CA THR A 155 10.77 -3.42 -12.96
C THR A 155 11.18 -2.23 -12.10
N ASN A 156 10.26 -1.29 -11.88
CA ASN A 156 10.54 -0.02 -11.20
C ASN A 156 9.41 0.34 -10.24
N THR A 157 9.81 0.88 -9.10
CA THR A 157 8.93 1.44 -8.08
C THR A 157 9.34 2.87 -7.77
N MET A 158 8.66 3.47 -6.79
CA MET A 158 8.66 4.91 -6.50
C MET A 158 8.01 5.75 -7.63
N TRP A 159 7.41 6.88 -7.27
CA TRP A 159 6.64 7.70 -8.23
C TRP A 159 7.50 8.32 -9.34
N ASN A 160 8.79 8.55 -9.07
CA ASN A 160 9.77 9.05 -10.04
C ASN A 160 10.54 7.91 -10.75
N GLY A 161 10.21 6.64 -10.46
CA GLY A 161 10.84 5.47 -11.06
C GLY A 161 12.26 5.15 -10.57
N SER A 162 12.76 5.83 -9.54
CA SER A 162 14.16 5.69 -9.11
C SER A 162 14.51 4.31 -8.53
N PHE A 163 13.51 3.52 -8.11
CA PHE A 163 13.73 2.22 -7.47
C PHE A 163 13.51 1.07 -8.46
N GLY A 164 14.53 0.74 -9.27
CA GLY A 164 14.47 -0.42 -10.17
C GLY A 164 15.78 -1.18 -10.34
N SER A 165 16.76 -0.99 -9.45
CA SER A 165 18.09 -1.61 -9.57
C SER A 165 18.71 -1.34 -10.95
N ASP A 166 18.88 -2.38 -11.77
CA ASP A 166 19.53 -2.35 -13.08
C ASP A 166 18.52 -2.42 -14.26
N ASP A 167 17.23 -2.17 -14.00
CA ASP A 167 16.17 -2.19 -15.02
C ASP A 167 16.05 -0.83 -15.76
N ILE A 168 14.82 -0.40 -16.09
CA ILE A 168 14.57 0.71 -17.03
C ILE A 168 14.94 2.09 -16.46
N ASN A 169 15.31 2.17 -15.18
CA ASN A 169 15.75 3.41 -14.52
C ASN A 169 17.24 3.72 -14.74
N VAL A 170 18.04 2.78 -15.23
CA VAL A 170 19.46 3.03 -15.50
C VAL A 170 19.60 4.18 -16.51
N GLY A 171 20.41 5.19 -16.16
CA GLY A 171 20.61 6.38 -16.99
C GLY A 171 19.57 7.49 -16.80
N THR A 172 18.66 7.33 -15.84
CA THR A 172 17.64 8.34 -15.49
C THR A 172 17.94 9.07 -14.17
N GLU A 173 19.13 8.87 -13.59
CA GLU A 173 19.52 9.35 -12.25
C GLU A 173 19.36 10.86 -12.09
N ASN A 174 19.62 11.61 -13.15
CA ASN A 174 19.48 13.07 -13.20
C ASN A 174 18.03 13.55 -13.02
N MET A 175 17.04 12.66 -13.15
CA MET A 175 15.61 12.95 -13.02
C MET A 175 15.04 12.62 -11.63
N TRP A 176 15.80 11.96 -10.76
CA TRP A 176 15.25 11.43 -9.50
C TRP A 176 15.04 12.49 -8.41
N GLY A 177 15.66 13.67 -8.54
CA GLY A 177 15.56 14.75 -7.55
C GLY A 177 16.41 14.51 -6.31
N SER A 178 16.15 15.27 -5.24
CA SER A 178 16.77 15.08 -3.92
C SER A 178 15.75 14.45 -2.97
N PHE A 179 16.19 13.47 -2.17
CA PHE A 179 15.38 12.71 -1.21
C PHE A 179 15.55 13.27 0.20
#